data_AF-A0A420Y5Y6-F1
#
_entry.id   AF-A0A420Y5Y6-F1
#
_cell.length_a   1.000
_cell.length_b   1.000
_cell.length_c   1.000
_cell.angle_alpha   90.00
_cell.angle_beta   90.00
_cell.angle_gamma   90.00
#
_symmetry.space_group_name_H-M   'P 1'
#
loop_
_entity.id
_entity.type
_entity.pdbx_description
1 polymer ?
#
loop_
_entity_poly.entity_id
_entity_poly.type
_entity_poly.pdbx_seq_one_letter_code
_entity_poly.pdbx_strand_id
1 'polypeptide(L)'
;MSVGATTTTATNGAPGPTQPGLVSTCTSFYKVVGGDGCWDIVTNKYEGVFTLDQFYSWNPALNGDCSGLQAGYYVCVGVPGTPTPCTVAHPTPTQPGSSIEKKYGITDADFLKWNPQVGGKACGGLFAGYNVCVKD
;
A
#
# COMPACT_ATOMS: atom_id res chain seq x y z
N MET A 1 10.00 16.09 -39.37
CA MET A 1 9.10 15.20 -38.61
C MET A 1 9.48 15.34 -37.14
N SER A 2 8.81 16.21 -36.40
CA SER A 2 9.11 16.44 -34.98
C SER A 2 8.33 15.42 -34.16
N VAL A 3 9.03 14.50 -33.50
CA VAL A 3 8.45 13.59 -32.53
C VAL A 3 8.45 14.30 -31.18
N GLY A 4 7.27 14.55 -30.62
CA GLY A 4 7.09 15.30 -29.38
C GLY A 4 7.71 14.56 -28.19
N ALA A 5 8.55 15.26 -27.43
CA ALA A 5 9.08 14.79 -26.16
C ALA A 5 7.91 14.65 -25.16
N THR A 6 7.65 13.42 -24.71
CA THR A 6 6.70 13.15 -23.63
C THR A 6 7.35 13.60 -22.32
N THR A 7 6.86 14.70 -21.74
CA THR A 7 7.36 15.25 -20.49
C THR A 7 7.05 14.30 -19.34
N THR A 8 7.99 13.42 -18.99
CA THR A 8 8.02 12.72 -17.69
C THR A 8 8.22 13.76 -16.60
N THR A 9 7.12 14.27 -16.03
CA THR A 9 7.15 14.92 -14.72
C THR A 9 7.58 13.88 -13.70
N ALA A 10 8.87 13.86 -13.40
CA ALA A 10 9.42 13.10 -12.29
C ALA A 10 8.73 13.59 -11.01
N THR A 11 7.90 12.74 -10.41
CA THR A 11 7.49 12.93 -9.02
C THR A 11 8.77 12.88 -8.19
N ASN A 12 9.18 14.01 -7.60
CA ASN A 12 10.43 14.12 -6.87
C ASN A 12 10.57 12.98 -5.85
N GLY A 13 11.48 12.03 -6.11
CA GLY A 13 11.72 10.87 -5.23
C GLY A 13 11.16 9.51 -5.71
N ALA A 14 10.48 9.45 -6.86
CA ALA A 14 10.01 8.17 -7.41
C ALA A 14 11.18 7.26 -7.83
N PRO A 15 11.20 5.98 -7.42
CA PRO A 15 12.10 5.00 -8.01
C PRO A 15 11.80 4.81 -9.50
N GLY A 16 12.83 4.79 -10.35
CA GLY A 16 12.68 4.64 -11.80
C GLY A 16 12.77 3.18 -12.28
N PRO A 17 12.11 2.81 -13.38
CA PRO A 17 11.22 3.63 -14.20
C PRO A 17 9.77 3.68 -13.68
N THR A 18 9.05 4.79 -13.86
CA THR A 18 7.63 4.94 -13.50
C THR A 18 6.73 4.85 -14.74
N GLN A 19 5.46 4.46 -14.57
CA GLN A 19 4.48 4.60 -15.65
C GLN A 19 4.20 6.07 -15.99
N PRO A 20 3.76 6.40 -17.22
CA PRO A 20 3.47 7.77 -17.59
C PRO A 20 2.24 8.31 -16.84
N GLY A 21 2.25 9.62 -16.56
CA GLY A 21 1.08 10.32 -16.02
C GLY A 21 0.80 10.13 -14.53
N LEU A 22 1.71 9.52 -13.75
CA LEU A 22 1.57 9.43 -12.30
C LEU A 22 1.19 10.80 -11.70
N VAL A 23 0.30 10.79 -10.72
CA VAL A 23 -0.08 12.00 -10.01
C VAL A 23 1.14 12.66 -9.35
N SER A 24 1.23 13.99 -9.43
CA SER A 24 2.35 14.76 -8.91
C SER A 24 2.48 14.72 -7.38
N THR A 25 1.40 14.37 -6.68
CA THR A 25 1.36 14.20 -5.23
C THR A 25 1.70 12.79 -4.77
N CYS A 26 2.19 11.92 -5.66
CA CYS A 26 2.52 10.56 -5.24
C CYS A 26 3.66 10.53 -4.22
N THR A 27 3.43 9.92 -3.07
CA THR A 27 4.39 9.77 -1.97
C THR A 27 4.83 8.33 -1.75
N SER A 28 4.07 7.35 -2.27
CA SER A 28 4.38 5.92 -2.13
C SER A 28 4.27 5.21 -3.47
N PHE A 29 5.25 4.36 -3.76
CA PHE A 29 5.39 3.70 -5.06
C PHE A 29 5.44 2.19 -4.90
N TYR A 30 4.76 1.47 -5.78
CA TYR A 30 4.81 0.02 -5.87
C TYR A 30 5.46 -0.38 -7.20
N LYS A 31 6.43 -1.29 -7.16
CA LYS A 31 7.01 -1.87 -8.37
C LYS A 31 6.16 -3.03 -8.83
N VAL A 32 5.53 -2.89 -9.98
CA VAL A 32 4.72 -3.95 -10.58
C VAL A 32 5.61 -5.13 -10.93
N VAL A 33 5.20 -6.34 -10.53
CA VAL A 33 5.87 -7.60 -10.89
C VAL A 33 5.04 -8.41 -11.87
N GLY A 34 5.67 -9.40 -12.51
CA GLY A 34 4.99 -10.27 -13.47
C GLY A 34 3.85 -11.05 -12.81
N GLY A 35 2.64 -10.94 -13.34
CA GLY A 35 1.44 -11.60 -12.82
C GLY A 35 0.57 -10.73 -11.91
N ASP A 36 0.99 -9.51 -11.57
CA ASP A 36 0.13 -8.58 -10.85
C ASP A 36 -1.07 -8.14 -11.70
N GLY A 37 -2.19 -7.90 -11.03
CA GLY A 37 -3.32 -7.15 -11.56
C GLY A 37 -3.67 -6.00 -10.62
N CYS A 38 -4.30 -4.95 -11.15
CA CYS A 38 -4.68 -3.78 -10.36
C CYS A 38 -5.60 -4.15 -9.20
N TRP A 39 -6.49 -5.12 -9.42
CA TRP A 39 -7.32 -5.68 -8.36
C TRP A 39 -6.48 -6.34 -7.26
N ASP A 40 -5.54 -7.23 -7.61
CA ASP A 40 -4.65 -7.90 -6.63
C ASP A 40 -3.81 -6.90 -5.83
N ILE A 41 -3.25 -5.88 -6.50
CA ILE A 41 -2.50 -4.81 -5.84
C ILE A 41 -3.40 -4.15 -4.79
N VAL A 42 -4.60 -3.72 -5.16
CA VAL A 42 -5.50 -2.99 -4.26
C VAL A 42 -6.05 -3.89 -3.14
N THR A 43 -6.49 -5.11 -3.44
CA THR A 43 -7.23 -5.94 -2.47
C THR A 43 -6.36 -6.87 -1.65
N ASN A 44 -5.21 -7.31 -2.17
CA ASN A 44 -4.36 -8.26 -1.47
C ASN A 44 -3.10 -7.59 -0.88
N LYS A 45 -2.55 -6.55 -1.54
CA LYS A 45 -1.33 -5.87 -1.06
C LYS A 45 -1.62 -4.57 -0.31
N TYR A 46 -2.70 -3.88 -0.65
CA TYR A 46 -3.09 -2.58 -0.11
C TYR A 46 -4.52 -2.59 0.46
N GLU A 47 -4.94 -3.73 1.00
CA GLU A 47 -6.30 -3.93 1.51
C GLU A 47 -6.68 -2.82 2.52
N GLY A 48 -7.82 -2.18 2.30
CA GLY A 48 -8.34 -1.14 3.20
C GLY A 48 -7.55 0.17 3.20
N VAL A 49 -6.52 0.30 2.36
CA VAL A 49 -5.70 1.52 2.26
C VAL A 49 -6.30 2.53 1.29
N PHE A 50 -6.70 2.06 0.11
CA PHE A 50 -7.33 2.86 -0.95
C PHE A 50 -8.21 1.96 -1.84
N THR A 51 -9.05 2.59 -2.67
CA THR A 51 -9.92 1.88 -3.61
C THR A 51 -9.28 1.75 -4.99
N LEU A 52 -9.84 0.84 -5.81
CA LEU A 52 -9.41 0.68 -7.21
C LEU A 52 -9.59 1.98 -8.02
N ASP A 53 -10.67 2.73 -7.76
CA ASP A 53 -10.90 4.03 -8.41
C ASP A 53 -9.84 5.07 -8.01
N GLN A 54 -9.45 5.10 -6.73
CA GLN A 54 -8.36 5.96 -6.27
C GLN A 54 -7.05 5.56 -6.95
N PHE A 55 -6.77 4.25 -7.03
CA PHE A 55 -5.59 3.73 -7.70
C PHE A 55 -5.53 4.15 -9.18
N TYR A 56 -6.64 4.06 -9.92
CA TYR A 56 -6.72 4.55 -11.29
C TYR A 56 -6.56 6.07 -11.40
N SER A 57 -7.15 6.83 -10.47
CA SER A 57 -7.01 8.30 -10.46
C SER A 57 -5.56 8.76 -10.28
N TRP A 58 -4.74 7.98 -9.55
CA TRP A 58 -3.33 8.27 -9.34
C TRP A 58 -2.42 7.76 -10.46
N ASN A 59 -2.93 6.84 -11.27
CA ASN A 59 -2.19 6.15 -12.33
C ASN A 59 -2.99 6.13 -13.65
N PRO A 60 -3.08 7.26 -14.37
CA PRO A 60 -3.82 7.37 -15.63
C PRO A 60 -3.41 6.35 -16.70
N ALA A 61 -2.15 5.91 -16.70
CA ALA A 61 -1.66 4.87 -17.61
C ALA A 61 -2.34 3.50 -17.42
N LEU A 62 -3.09 3.28 -16.34
CA LEU A 62 -3.86 2.05 -16.14
C LEU A 62 -5.18 2.04 -16.93
N ASN A 63 -5.55 3.14 -17.60
CA ASN A 63 -6.73 3.28 -18.45
C ASN A 63 -8.09 3.00 -17.77
N GLY A 64 -8.12 2.86 -16.45
CA GLY A 64 -9.33 2.51 -15.68
C GLY A 64 -9.75 1.03 -15.77
N ASP A 65 -9.02 0.22 -16.55
CA ASP A 65 -9.30 -1.20 -16.77
C ASP A 65 -8.07 -2.09 -16.54
N CYS A 66 -6.97 -1.49 -16.06
CA CYS A 66 -5.67 -2.13 -15.84
C CYS A 66 -4.92 -2.56 -17.11
N SER A 67 -5.43 -2.26 -18.32
CA SER A 67 -4.83 -2.68 -19.59
C SER A 67 -3.41 -2.15 -19.82
N GLY A 68 -3.07 -1.01 -19.20
CA GLY A 68 -1.75 -0.40 -19.28
C GLY A 68 -0.83 -0.68 -18.09
N LEU A 69 -1.15 -1.64 -17.21
CA LEU A 69 -0.25 -2.06 -16.14
C LEU A 69 0.98 -2.78 -16.72
N GLN A 70 2.18 -2.33 -16.35
CA GLN A 70 3.45 -2.83 -16.90
C GLN A 70 4.39 -3.34 -15.81
N ALA A 71 4.74 -4.62 -15.87
CA ALA A 71 5.75 -5.21 -15.00
C ALA A 71 7.11 -4.48 -15.15
N GLY A 72 7.79 -4.27 -14.02
CA GLY A 72 9.07 -3.56 -13.95
C GLY A 72 8.95 -2.05 -13.78
N TYR A 73 7.75 -1.48 -13.92
CA TYR A 73 7.49 -0.06 -13.73
C TYR A 73 6.87 0.22 -12.36
N TYR A 74 7.09 1.43 -11.85
CA TYR A 74 6.48 1.91 -10.63
C TYR A 74 5.15 2.61 -10.89
N VAL A 75 4.17 2.28 -10.04
CA VAL A 75 2.85 2.90 -9.95
C VAL A 75 2.68 3.57 -8.60
N CYS A 76 1.83 4.58 -8.54
CA CYS A 76 1.47 5.29 -7.33
C CYS A 76 0.50 4.48 -6.47
N VAL A 77 0.83 4.30 -5.20
CA VAL A 77 0.01 3.59 -4.20
C VAL A 77 -0.22 4.42 -2.95
N GLY A 78 0.10 5.71 -3.00
CA GLY A 78 -0.18 6.62 -1.90
C GLY A 78 0.11 8.06 -2.23
N VAL A 79 -0.74 8.92 -1.68
CA VAL A 79 -0.66 10.38 -1.69
C VAL A 79 -0.67 10.86 -0.23
N PRO A 80 -0.46 12.16 0.07
CA PRO A 80 -0.57 12.66 1.44
C PRO A 80 -1.94 12.30 2.05
N GLY A 81 -1.91 11.66 3.21
CA GLY A 81 -3.12 11.20 3.91
C GLY A 81 -3.54 9.76 3.60
N THR A 82 -2.93 9.10 2.62
CA THR A 82 -3.13 7.65 2.42
C THR A 82 -2.59 6.90 3.65
N PRO A 83 -3.39 6.00 4.25
CA PRO A 83 -2.91 5.14 5.34
C PRO A 83 -1.68 4.32 4.89
N THR A 84 -0.83 3.93 5.83
CA THR A 84 0.23 2.98 5.48
C THR A 84 -0.41 1.59 5.26
N PRO A 85 0.02 0.82 4.26
CA PRO A 85 -0.42 -0.56 4.11
C PRO A 85 -0.10 -1.34 5.37
N CYS A 86 -1.02 -2.22 5.76
CA CYS A 86 -0.71 -3.16 6.80
C CYS A 86 -0.13 -4.45 6.23
N THR A 87 1.02 -4.88 6.74
CA THR A 87 1.49 -6.26 6.62
C THR A 87 0.67 -7.14 7.55
N VAL A 88 0.39 -8.37 7.12
CA VAL A 88 -0.23 -9.35 8.00
C VAL A 88 0.84 -10.07 8.81
N ALA A 89 0.74 -9.98 10.14
CA ALA A 89 1.55 -10.72 11.08
C ALA A 89 0.71 -11.77 11.81
N HIS A 90 1.34 -12.89 12.16
CA HIS A 90 0.79 -13.88 13.06
C HIS A 90 1.40 -13.71 14.45
N PRO A 91 0.61 -13.32 15.47
CA PRO A 91 1.09 -13.27 16.83
C PRO A 91 1.30 -14.70 17.32
N THR A 92 2.46 -14.91 17.95
CA THR A 92 2.76 -16.17 18.64
C THR A 92 2.12 -16.16 20.04
N PRO A 93 1.92 -17.34 20.67
CA PRO A 93 1.22 -17.46 21.95
C PRO A 93 1.79 -16.62 23.11
N THR A 94 3.03 -16.13 22.97
CA THR A 94 3.76 -15.38 24.00
C THR A 94 3.94 -13.91 23.65
N GLN A 95 3.43 -13.43 22.51
CA GLN A 95 3.69 -12.07 22.05
C GLN A 95 2.58 -11.11 22.52
N PRO A 96 2.84 -10.22 23.50
CA PRO A 96 1.89 -9.16 23.83
C PRO A 96 1.84 -8.12 22.71
N GLY A 97 0.72 -7.41 22.57
CA GLY A 97 0.54 -6.36 21.54
C GLY A 97 1.65 -5.31 21.53
N SER A 98 2.15 -4.92 22.70
CA SER A 98 3.28 -3.99 22.86
C SER A 98 4.61 -4.48 22.28
N SER A 99 4.78 -5.79 22.10
CA SER A 99 5.94 -6.38 21.42
C SER A 99 5.79 -6.39 19.90
N ILE A 100 4.55 -6.38 19.39
CA ILE A 100 4.24 -6.21 17.96
C ILE A 100 4.50 -4.75 17.60
N GLU A 101 3.94 -3.82 18.38
CA GLU A 101 4.10 -2.38 18.18
C GLU A 101 5.56 -1.94 18.11
N LYS A 102 6.39 -2.36 19.08
CA LYS A 102 7.83 -2.07 19.07
C LYS A 102 8.57 -2.67 17.88
N LYS A 103 8.17 -3.87 17.45
CA LYS A 103 8.83 -4.57 16.33
C LYS A 103 8.55 -3.88 15.00
N TYR A 104 7.32 -3.40 14.80
CA TYR A 104 6.87 -2.78 13.56
C TYR A 104 6.85 -1.24 13.60
N GLY A 105 7.30 -0.64 14.71
CA GLY A 105 7.38 0.82 14.86
C GLY A 105 6.02 1.53 14.78
N ILE A 106 4.97 0.93 15.34
CA ILE A 106 3.59 1.46 15.34
C ILE A 106 3.11 1.80 16.74
N THR A 107 2.09 2.65 16.85
CA THR A 107 1.45 3.00 18.13
C THR A 107 0.29 2.06 18.45
N ASP A 108 -0.09 1.95 19.74
CA ASP A 108 -1.31 1.21 20.14
C ASP A 108 -2.56 1.72 19.40
N ALA A 109 -2.61 3.03 19.11
CA ALA A 109 -3.73 3.65 18.40
C ALA A 109 -3.79 3.19 16.94
N ASP A 110 -2.64 3.14 16.25
CA ASP A 110 -2.56 2.63 14.87
C ASP A 110 -2.88 1.14 14.83
N PHE A 111 -2.32 0.36 15.77
CA PHE A 111 -2.56 -1.08 15.86
C PHE A 111 -4.04 -1.38 16.10
N LEU A 112 -4.71 -0.72 17.05
CA LEU A 112 -6.14 -0.92 17.31
C LEU A 112 -7.03 -0.42 16.16
N LYS A 113 -6.62 0.65 15.47
CA LYS A 113 -7.31 1.16 14.28
C LYS A 113 -7.29 0.15 13.13
N TRP A 114 -6.15 -0.52 12.92
CA TRP A 114 -6.01 -1.53 11.87
C TRP A 114 -6.52 -2.91 12.27
N ASN A 115 -6.68 -3.14 13.57
CA ASN A 115 -7.13 -4.41 14.12
C ASN A 115 -8.35 -4.23 15.01
N PRO A 116 -9.49 -3.74 14.50
CA PRO A 116 -10.69 -3.55 15.32
C PRO A 116 -11.15 -4.85 15.99
N GLN A 117 -10.82 -6.00 15.39
CA GLN A 117 -11.09 -7.32 15.97
C GLN A 117 -10.35 -7.62 17.29
N VAL A 118 -9.24 -6.94 17.62
CA VAL A 118 -8.42 -7.28 18.80
C VAL A 118 -8.88 -6.59 20.10
N GLY A 119 -9.82 -5.65 20.03
CA GLY A 119 -10.60 -5.11 21.15
C GLY A 119 -9.89 -4.79 22.49
N GLY A 120 -9.82 -3.49 22.84
CA GLY A 120 -9.57 -3.02 24.21
C GLY A 120 -8.13 -2.63 24.55
N LYS A 121 -7.95 -1.86 25.65
CA LYS A 121 -6.69 -1.26 26.14
C LYS A 121 -5.55 -2.26 26.45
N ALA A 122 -5.78 -3.56 26.29
CA ALA A 122 -4.84 -4.62 26.62
C ALA A 122 -4.74 -5.73 25.55
N CYS A 123 -5.16 -5.47 24.31
CA CYS A 123 -5.12 -6.46 23.22
C CYS A 123 -5.82 -7.79 23.58
N GLY A 124 -6.96 -7.72 24.29
CA GLY A 124 -7.63 -8.90 24.86
C GLY A 124 -8.17 -9.89 23.81
N GLY A 125 -8.32 -9.45 22.56
CA GLY A 125 -8.70 -10.28 21.41
C GLY A 125 -7.52 -10.78 20.57
N LEU A 126 -6.28 -10.66 21.05
CA LEU A 126 -5.10 -11.17 20.35
C LEU A 126 -4.91 -12.67 20.66
N PHE A 127 -5.29 -13.54 19.73
CA PHE A 127 -5.16 -15.00 19.86
C PHE A 127 -4.03 -15.53 18.97
N ALA A 128 -3.38 -16.62 19.40
CA ALA A 128 -2.35 -17.28 18.61
C ALA A 128 -2.92 -17.77 17.26
N GLY A 129 -2.17 -17.53 16.19
CA GLY A 129 -2.56 -17.93 14.82
C GLY A 129 -3.59 -17.02 14.15
N TYR A 130 -3.97 -15.91 14.78
CA TYR A 130 -4.82 -14.90 14.16
C TYR A 130 -4.00 -13.97 13.24
N ASN A 131 -4.61 -13.45 12.18
CA ASN A 131 -3.96 -12.43 11.34
C ASN A 131 -4.16 -11.05 11.97
N VAL A 132 -3.08 -10.29 12.14
CA VAL A 132 -3.15 -8.88 12.54
C VAL A 132 -2.39 -8.00 11.56
N CYS A 133 -2.95 -6.84 11.27
CA CYS A 133 -2.37 -5.78 10.47
C CYS A 133 -1.29 -5.01 11.26
N VAL A 134 -0.08 -4.93 10.72
CA VAL A 134 1.07 -4.18 11.25
C VAL A 134 1.71 -3.35 10.15
N LYS A 135 2.67 -2.49 10.42
CA LYS A 135 3.34 -1.71 9.36
C LYS A 135 4.41 -2.55 8.65
N ASP A 136 4.53 -2.39 7.33
CA ASP A 136 5.65 -2.91 6.51
C ASP A 136 7.01 -2.27 6.88
#